data_AF-A0A5C1A1P4-F1
#
_entry.id   AF-A0A5C1A1P4-F1
#
_cell.length_a   1.000
_cell.length_b   1.000
_cell.length_c   1.000
_cell.angle_alpha   90.00
_cell.angle_beta   90.00
_cell.angle_gamma   90.00
#
_symmetry.space_group_name_H-M   'P 1'
#
loop_
_entity.id
_entity.type
_entity.pdbx_description
1 polymer ?
#
loop_
_entity_poly.entity_id
_entity_poly.type
_entity_poly.pdbx_seq_one_letter_code
_entity_poly.pdbx_strand_id
1 'polypeptide(L)'
;MPSKLTPTPTMPDSREVASLPPLPELLWQSLFFDVQQCLVYEDSKTFVDLLPLEEPETILERYRELRTNLDCSDGKLLEFIETHFHHVEAEASVEPPVHHQDVTAHIDALWNVLTRQPQPRRSPWSSRLPLPYAYVVPGGRFNEIYYWDSYFTMLGLATSQRLDLIRDMLNNIAYMIGAYGHMPNGNRTYYLSRSQPPFFACMVELMAGLEGQEVYAKYLPQLETEYAYWMDGSDQLRPHEAYRRVLRTHDGALLNRYWDDLNTPREEAFREDIATAQASDREHIEVWRNIRAGGESGWDFSSRWLADGSTLSTIRTVEIAPVDLNCLMYHFERILAHAHALQEHHDRAHFYRERAQQRAVEIRQRFWDSAARRFGDYLWHDLRLTDCISAAMVYPLYFNIATQGQADGVADIIRGTLLKRGGLVCSSVESGQQWDAPNGWAPLQWMAVQGLKHYGHHELAHDIAHRWITTNLTHFTREHKLIEKYNVVDLGPPGDGEYPAQDGFGWTNGVLRALLAQYPPECAAQLQSKAAEIALGETPGA
;
A
#
# COMPACT_ATOMS: atom_id res chain seq x y z
N MET A 1 -15.23 -37.78 11.31
CA MET A 1 -16.49 -37.02 11.18
C MET A 1 -16.26 -35.92 10.15
N PRO A 2 -17.14 -35.72 9.16
CA PRO A 2 -16.92 -34.69 8.16
C PRO A 2 -17.00 -33.31 8.83
N SER A 3 -15.93 -32.53 8.63
CA SER A 3 -15.85 -31.12 8.99
C SER A 3 -17.06 -30.41 8.40
N LYS A 4 -17.90 -29.83 9.27
CA LYS A 4 -18.96 -28.91 8.84
C LYS A 4 -18.24 -27.68 8.30
N LEU A 5 -18.13 -27.57 6.98
CA LEU A 5 -17.92 -26.30 6.30
C LEU A 5 -18.98 -25.34 6.85
N THR A 6 -18.54 -24.39 7.68
CA THR A 6 -19.36 -23.26 8.10
C THR A 6 -19.87 -22.61 6.82
N PRO A 7 -21.19 -22.40 6.66
CA PRO A 7 -21.72 -21.74 5.48
C PRO A 7 -21.02 -20.39 5.35
N THR A 8 -20.47 -20.12 4.16
CA THR A 8 -19.93 -18.81 3.80
C THR A 8 -20.94 -17.76 4.25
N PRO A 9 -20.59 -16.82 5.15
CA PRO A 9 -21.46 -15.71 5.48
C PRO A 9 -21.96 -15.09 4.18
N THR A 10 -23.28 -15.07 4.03
CA THR A 10 -23.94 -14.54 2.85
C THR A 10 -23.38 -13.15 2.60
N MET A 11 -22.79 -12.97 1.41
CA MET A 11 -22.31 -11.69 0.91
C MET A 11 -23.36 -10.60 1.20
N PRO A 12 -22.94 -9.37 1.54
CA PRO A 12 -23.84 -8.21 1.57
C PRO A 12 -24.74 -8.21 0.33
N ASP A 13 -26.02 -7.85 0.52
CA ASP A 13 -27.00 -7.82 -0.56
C ASP A 13 -26.45 -6.99 -1.73
N SER A 14 -26.50 -7.55 -2.94
CA SER A 14 -26.16 -6.90 -4.22
C SER A 14 -26.69 -5.48 -4.40
N ARG A 15 -27.74 -5.10 -3.65
CA ARG A 15 -28.27 -3.73 -3.56
C ARG A 15 -27.27 -2.71 -3.00
N GLU A 16 -26.34 -3.08 -2.14
CA GLU A 16 -25.34 -2.16 -1.57
C GLU A 16 -24.31 -1.72 -2.62
N VAL A 17 -23.93 -2.60 -3.54
CA VAL A 17 -23.01 -2.28 -4.66
C VAL A 17 -23.70 -1.37 -5.69
N ALA A 18 -25.01 -1.53 -5.89
CA ALA A 18 -25.78 -0.73 -6.85
C ALA A 18 -26.14 0.69 -6.36
N SER A 19 -25.91 1.02 -5.09
CA SER A 19 -26.34 2.28 -4.44
C SER A 19 -25.18 3.06 -3.80
N LEU A 20 -24.01 3.02 -4.44
CA LEU A 20 -22.88 3.86 -4.04
C LEU A 20 -23.23 5.34 -4.21
N PRO A 21 -22.81 6.21 -3.28
CA PRO A 21 -22.99 7.63 -3.43
C PRO A 21 -22.02 8.12 -4.51
N PRO A 22 -22.30 9.27 -5.14
CA PRO A 22 -21.30 9.97 -5.93
C PRO A 22 -20.00 10.20 -5.15
N LEU A 23 -18.91 10.48 -5.86
CA LEU A 23 -17.67 10.95 -5.26
C LEU A 23 -17.95 12.18 -4.36
N PRO A 24 -17.21 12.37 -3.25
CA PRO A 24 -17.44 13.47 -2.32
C PRO A 24 -17.55 14.85 -2.99
N GLU A 25 -16.74 15.12 -4.01
CA GLU A 25 -16.78 16.38 -4.77
C GLU A 25 -18.10 16.57 -5.54
N LEU A 26 -18.68 15.49 -6.06
CA LEU A 26 -19.96 15.52 -6.77
C LEU A 26 -21.14 15.55 -5.80
N LEU A 27 -21.01 14.85 -4.67
CA LEU A 27 -22.02 14.74 -3.63
C LEU A 27 -22.23 16.09 -2.93
N TRP A 28 -21.13 16.75 -2.54
CA TRP A 28 -21.17 17.97 -1.73
C TRP A 28 -20.95 19.26 -2.54
N GLN A 29 -20.59 19.17 -3.83
CA GLN A 29 -20.54 20.31 -4.75
C GLN A 29 -19.73 21.49 -4.16
N SER A 30 -20.29 22.71 -4.17
CA SER A 30 -19.66 23.89 -3.60
C SER A 30 -19.27 23.75 -2.12
N LEU A 31 -20.00 22.96 -1.32
CA LEU A 31 -19.63 22.75 0.07
C LEU A 31 -18.25 22.07 0.16
N PHE A 32 -18.01 21.04 -0.66
CA PHE A 32 -16.70 20.38 -0.68
C PHE A 32 -15.58 21.35 -1.07
N PHE A 33 -15.76 22.13 -2.14
CA PHE A 33 -14.73 23.06 -2.60
C PHE A 33 -14.43 24.15 -1.57
N ASP A 34 -15.46 24.76 -0.98
CA ASP A 34 -15.29 25.84 -0.02
C ASP A 34 -14.68 25.30 1.29
N VAL A 35 -15.02 24.08 1.74
CA VAL A 35 -14.38 23.43 2.90
C VAL A 35 -12.89 23.22 2.70
N GLN A 36 -12.49 22.72 1.51
CA GLN A 36 -11.09 22.54 1.18
C GLN A 36 -10.37 23.90 1.05
N GLN A 37 -10.95 24.88 0.35
CA GLN A 37 -10.32 26.18 0.12
C GLN A 37 -10.23 27.05 1.39
N CYS A 38 -11.22 26.99 2.27
CA CYS A 38 -11.21 27.72 3.54
C CYS A 38 -10.29 27.10 4.60
N LEU A 39 -9.62 25.98 4.31
CA LEU A 39 -8.73 25.27 5.26
C LEU A 39 -9.44 24.96 6.59
N VAL A 40 -10.69 24.51 6.52
CA VAL A 40 -11.49 24.20 7.72
C VAL A 40 -10.82 23.13 8.59
N TYR A 41 -10.18 22.16 7.94
CA TYR A 41 -9.37 21.13 8.59
C TYR A 41 -7.94 21.19 8.08
N GLU A 42 -6.97 20.88 8.94
CA GLU A 42 -5.56 20.76 8.56
C GLU A 42 -5.34 19.66 7.52
N ASP A 43 -6.01 18.52 7.67
CA ASP A 43 -5.96 17.39 6.73
C ASP A 43 -7.16 17.41 5.76
N SER A 44 -6.89 17.46 4.44
CA SER A 44 -7.90 17.38 3.37
C SER A 44 -8.80 16.15 3.47
N LYS A 45 -8.29 15.04 4.04
CA LYS A 45 -9.01 13.78 4.20
C LYS A 45 -10.12 13.85 5.26
N THR A 46 -10.03 14.78 6.22
CA THR A 46 -10.98 14.83 7.34
C THR A 46 -12.42 14.99 6.86
N PHE A 47 -12.69 15.94 5.96
CA PHE A 47 -14.05 16.24 5.52
C PHE A 47 -14.69 15.09 4.71
N VAL A 48 -13.92 14.45 3.84
CA VAL A 48 -14.42 13.36 2.97
C VAL A 48 -14.72 12.07 3.73
N ASP A 49 -14.31 12.00 4.99
CA ASP A 49 -14.55 10.88 5.89
C ASP A 49 -15.71 11.07 6.86
N LEU A 50 -16.24 12.30 6.98
CA LEU A 50 -17.34 12.58 7.88
C LEU A 50 -18.63 11.89 7.42
N LEU A 51 -19.49 11.55 8.38
CA LEU A 51 -20.83 11.06 8.09
C LEU A 51 -21.82 12.21 8.12
N PRO A 52 -22.62 12.40 7.06
CA PRO A 52 -23.71 13.35 7.11
C PRO A 52 -24.82 12.85 8.04
N LEU A 53 -25.42 13.79 8.77
CA LEU A 53 -26.52 13.56 9.70
C LEU A 53 -27.90 13.64 9.02
N GLU A 54 -27.98 14.27 7.85
CA GLU A 54 -29.19 14.52 7.05
C GLU A 54 -28.94 14.14 5.58
N GLU A 55 -29.98 14.19 4.74
CA GLU A 55 -29.86 13.95 3.30
C GLU A 55 -29.02 15.06 2.62
N PRO A 56 -28.20 14.75 1.61
CA PRO A 56 -27.33 15.72 0.94
C PRO A 56 -28.06 16.94 0.43
N GLU A 57 -29.25 16.76 -0.16
CA GLU A 57 -30.08 17.84 -0.69
C GLU A 57 -30.44 18.85 0.41
N THR A 58 -30.78 18.37 1.61
CA THR A 58 -31.13 19.21 2.76
C THR A 58 -29.92 19.98 3.25
N ILE A 59 -28.77 19.32 3.41
CA ILE A 59 -27.51 19.97 3.82
C ILE A 59 -27.11 21.04 2.80
N LEU A 60 -27.18 20.73 1.51
CA LEU A 60 -26.83 21.66 0.44
C LEU A 60 -27.78 22.86 0.36
N GLU A 61 -29.07 22.68 0.63
CA GLU A 61 -30.03 23.79 0.73
C GLU A 61 -29.66 24.77 1.86
N ARG A 62 -29.43 24.25 3.07
CA ARG A 62 -28.99 25.06 4.21
C ARG A 62 -27.64 25.73 3.94
N TYR A 63 -26.72 25.01 3.30
CA TYR A 63 -25.41 25.53 2.94
C TYR A 63 -25.51 26.70 1.95
N ARG A 64 -26.44 26.67 0.98
CA ARG A 64 -26.64 27.80 0.05
C ARG A 64 -26.99 29.09 0.78
N GLU A 65 -27.75 29.00 1.88
CA GLU A 65 -28.08 30.18 2.70
C GLU A 65 -26.83 30.74 3.38
N LEU A 66 -26.02 29.88 4.03
CA LEU A 66 -24.75 30.26 4.63
C LEU A 66 -23.79 30.86 3.59
N ARG A 67 -23.68 30.23 2.42
CA ARG A 67 -22.73 30.59 1.37
C ARG A 67 -22.87 32.02 0.86
N THR A 68 -24.09 32.58 0.90
CA THR A 68 -24.34 33.96 0.44
C THR A 68 -23.50 35.03 1.15
N ASN A 69 -23.10 34.77 2.39
CA ASN A 69 -22.29 35.67 3.21
C ASN A 69 -21.12 34.91 3.88
N LEU A 70 -20.59 33.89 3.20
CA LEU A 70 -19.51 33.08 3.73
C LEU A 70 -18.19 33.87 3.77
N ASP A 71 -17.58 33.90 4.94
CA ASP A 71 -16.22 34.36 5.18
C ASP A 71 -15.44 33.21 5.82
N CYS A 72 -14.38 32.73 5.16
CA CYS A 72 -13.58 31.62 5.67
C CYS A 72 -12.96 31.91 7.05
N SER A 73 -12.85 33.17 7.46
CA SER A 73 -12.21 33.58 8.71
C SER A 73 -13.13 33.66 9.92
N ASP A 74 -14.45 33.57 9.73
CA ASP A 74 -15.42 33.82 10.81
C ASP A 74 -15.88 32.55 11.56
N GLY A 75 -15.38 31.37 11.17
CA GLY A 75 -15.64 30.09 11.81
C GLY A 75 -17.02 29.47 11.50
N LYS A 76 -17.91 30.17 10.79
CA LYS A 76 -19.27 29.67 10.54
C LYS A 76 -19.32 28.41 9.69
N LEU A 77 -18.34 28.23 8.79
CA LEU A 77 -18.26 27.01 7.99
C LEU A 77 -17.94 25.79 8.85
N LEU A 78 -17.07 25.94 9.85
CA LEU A 78 -16.77 24.87 10.79
C LEU A 78 -18.00 24.54 11.63
N GLU A 79 -18.67 25.54 12.22
CA GLU A 79 -19.93 25.33 12.96
C GLU A 79 -21.00 24.64 12.10
N PHE A 80 -21.10 25.02 10.82
CA PHE A 80 -22.02 24.38 9.88
C PHE A 80 -21.68 22.90 9.68
N ILE A 81 -20.40 22.57 9.48
CA ILE A 81 -19.97 21.18 9.32
C ILE A 81 -20.25 20.39 10.60
N GLU A 82 -19.86 20.89 11.77
CA GLU A 82 -20.09 20.22 13.06
C GLU A 82 -21.58 20.03 13.38
N THR A 83 -22.44 20.89 12.84
CA THR A 83 -23.91 20.76 12.98
C THR A 83 -24.50 19.67 12.08
N HIS A 84 -23.94 19.46 10.89
CA HIS A 84 -24.52 18.61 9.85
C HIS A 84 -23.77 17.30 9.59
N PHE A 85 -22.58 17.16 10.16
CA PHE A 85 -21.69 16.02 9.98
C PHE A 85 -21.11 15.58 11.32
N HIS A 86 -20.77 14.30 11.44
CA HIS A 86 -20.01 13.79 12.57
C HIS A 86 -18.77 13.01 12.14
N HIS A 87 -17.76 13.02 12.99
CA HIS A 87 -16.59 12.17 12.84
C HIS A 87 -16.96 10.70 13.08
N VAL A 88 -16.49 9.83 12.19
CA VAL A 88 -16.50 8.39 12.47
C VAL A 88 -15.25 8.03 13.21
N GLU A 89 -15.35 8.01 14.53
CA GLU A 89 -14.47 7.12 15.27
C GLU A 89 -14.98 5.70 14.98
N ALA A 90 -14.34 5.03 14.02
CA ALA A 90 -14.38 3.57 14.03
C ALA A 90 -13.57 3.17 15.28
N GLU A 91 -14.24 3.19 16.44
CA GLU A 91 -13.62 2.91 17.71
C GLU A 91 -13.02 1.51 17.66
N ALA A 92 -11.81 1.37 18.22
CA ALA A 92 -11.27 0.08 18.56
C ALA A 92 -12.27 -0.64 19.46
N SER A 93 -12.51 -1.94 19.25
CA SER A 93 -13.38 -2.71 20.16
C SER A 93 -12.78 -2.89 21.57
N VAL A 94 -11.53 -2.47 21.75
CA VAL A 94 -10.75 -2.66 22.98
C VAL A 94 -9.92 -1.39 23.23
N GLU A 95 -9.87 -0.97 24.50
CA GLU A 95 -8.99 0.11 24.95
C GLU A 95 -7.52 -0.16 24.60
N PRO A 96 -6.72 0.87 24.30
CA PRO A 96 -5.30 0.72 24.05
C PRO A 96 -4.59 0.01 25.22
N PRO A 97 -3.63 -0.88 24.96
CA PRO A 97 -2.89 -1.54 26.02
C PRO A 97 -2.13 -0.54 26.89
N VAL A 98 -2.07 -0.81 28.21
CA VAL A 98 -1.14 -0.12 29.13
C VAL A 98 0.29 -0.39 28.66
N HIS A 99 1.17 0.61 28.70
CA HIS A 99 2.57 0.54 28.25
C HIS A 99 3.22 -0.83 28.56
N HIS A 100 3.39 -1.65 27.53
CA HIS A 100 4.11 -2.91 27.62
C HIS A 100 5.62 -2.63 27.53
N GLN A 101 6.40 -3.31 28.36
CA GLN A 101 7.87 -3.29 28.23
C GLN A 101 8.37 -4.20 27.09
N ASP A 102 7.58 -5.22 26.74
CA ASP A 102 7.87 -6.13 25.63
C ASP A 102 7.12 -5.72 24.36
N VAL A 103 7.87 -5.50 23.28
CA VAL A 103 7.31 -5.13 21.97
C VAL A 103 6.43 -6.24 21.40
N THR A 104 6.72 -7.51 21.71
CA THR A 104 5.95 -8.64 21.18
C THR A 104 4.55 -8.64 21.79
N ALA A 105 4.48 -8.54 23.12
CA ALA A 105 3.21 -8.36 23.84
C ALA A 105 2.46 -7.09 23.38
N HIS A 106 3.18 -5.99 23.15
CA HIS A 106 2.57 -4.77 22.62
C HIS A 106 1.90 -4.98 21.26
N ILE A 107 2.62 -5.57 20.29
CA ILE A 107 2.09 -5.86 18.96
C ILE A 107 0.88 -6.79 19.04
N ASP A 108 1.00 -7.88 19.80
CA ASP A 108 -0.05 -8.89 19.91
C ASP A 108 -1.34 -8.29 20.53
N ALA A 109 -1.21 -7.34 21.47
CA ALA A 109 -2.32 -6.59 22.02
C ALA A 109 -2.89 -5.56 21.02
N LEU A 110 -2.03 -4.85 20.29
CA LEU A 110 -2.42 -3.84 19.31
C LEU A 110 -3.26 -4.40 18.17
N TRP A 111 -3.17 -5.69 17.84
CA TRP A 111 -4.07 -6.30 16.86
C TRP A 111 -5.54 -6.11 17.22
N ASN A 112 -5.89 -6.14 18.49
CA ASN A 112 -7.27 -5.90 18.93
C ASN A 112 -7.68 -4.43 18.81
N VAL A 113 -6.73 -3.51 18.98
CA VAL A 113 -6.94 -2.06 18.87
C VAL A 113 -7.10 -1.64 17.40
N LEU A 114 -6.27 -2.19 16.53
CA LEU A 114 -6.29 -1.90 15.09
C LEU A 114 -7.40 -2.66 14.35
N THR A 115 -8.07 -3.61 15.00
CA THR A 115 -9.22 -4.31 14.40
C THR A 115 -10.45 -3.41 14.36
N ARG A 116 -11.16 -3.45 13.24
CA ARG A 116 -12.51 -2.92 13.06
C ARG A 116 -13.47 -4.07 12.85
N GLN A 117 -14.60 -4.01 13.54
CA GLN A 117 -15.67 -4.99 13.38
C GLN A 117 -16.50 -4.66 12.13
N PRO A 118 -17.09 -5.68 11.46
CA PRO A 118 -18.01 -5.44 10.37
C PRO A 118 -19.20 -4.62 10.89
N GLN A 119 -19.50 -3.52 10.22
CA GLN A 119 -20.64 -2.67 10.56
C GLN A 119 -21.46 -2.44 9.29
N PRO A 120 -22.80 -2.45 9.39
CA PRO A 120 -23.64 -2.01 8.29
C PRO A 120 -23.32 -0.54 7.98
N ARG A 121 -23.64 -0.12 6.76
CA ARG A 121 -23.42 1.25 6.33
C ARG A 121 -24.28 2.20 7.19
N ARG A 122 -23.65 3.00 8.06
CA ARG A 122 -24.34 3.92 8.99
C ARG A 122 -25.16 5.00 8.27
N SER A 123 -24.69 5.40 7.10
CA SER A 123 -25.35 6.38 6.22
C SER A 123 -25.17 5.95 4.76
N PRO A 124 -26.22 6.03 3.91
CA PRO A 124 -26.12 5.74 2.47
C PRO A 124 -25.22 6.73 1.71
N TRP A 125 -24.80 7.82 2.37
CA TRP A 125 -23.90 8.84 1.82
C TRP A 125 -22.50 8.78 2.43
N SER A 126 -22.22 7.79 3.28
CA SER A 126 -20.86 7.55 3.79
C SER A 126 -19.90 7.23 2.66
N SER A 127 -18.70 7.80 2.69
CA SER A 127 -17.63 7.37 1.79
C SER A 127 -17.12 5.96 2.14
N ARG A 128 -17.31 5.45 3.36
CA ARG A 128 -16.84 4.11 3.77
C ARG A 128 -17.69 3.03 3.11
N LEU A 129 -17.00 2.08 2.48
CA LEU A 129 -17.59 0.90 1.87
C LEU A 129 -17.71 -0.21 2.94
N PRO A 130 -18.90 -0.83 3.11
CA PRO A 130 -19.11 -1.86 4.11
C PRO A 130 -18.30 -3.12 3.79
N LEU A 131 -17.84 -3.80 4.84
CA LEU A 131 -17.08 -5.05 4.74
C LEU A 131 -17.77 -6.13 5.59
N PRO A 132 -17.91 -7.36 5.08
CA PRO A 132 -18.65 -8.43 5.77
C PRO A 132 -17.95 -9.02 7.00
N TYR A 133 -16.63 -8.90 7.11
CA TYR A 133 -15.83 -9.49 8.19
C TYR A 133 -15.00 -8.45 8.93
N ALA A 134 -14.38 -8.84 10.05
CA ALA A 134 -13.43 -8.00 10.75
C ALA A 134 -12.17 -7.75 9.89
N TYR A 135 -11.50 -6.63 10.14
CA TYR A 135 -10.26 -6.28 9.43
C TYR A 135 -9.36 -5.42 10.28
N VAL A 136 -8.06 -5.50 10.03
CA VAL A 136 -7.04 -4.65 10.67
C VAL A 136 -6.80 -3.43 9.78
N VAL A 137 -6.83 -2.24 10.37
CA VAL A 137 -6.45 -0.98 9.71
C VAL A 137 -4.99 -0.64 10.02
N PRO A 138 -4.31 0.19 9.20
CA PRO A 138 -2.93 0.55 9.48
C PRO A 138 -2.74 1.28 10.82
N GLY A 139 -3.54 2.31 11.12
CA GLY A 139 -3.43 3.12 12.35
C GLY A 139 -3.42 4.63 12.06
N GLY A 140 -3.71 5.45 13.08
CA GLY A 140 -3.81 6.90 12.95
C GLY A 140 -4.96 7.35 12.04
N ARG A 141 -4.67 8.26 11.09
CA ARG A 141 -5.64 8.77 10.09
C ARG A 141 -6.18 7.69 9.14
N PHE A 142 -5.48 6.56 9.03
CA PHE A 142 -5.84 5.43 8.18
C PHE A 142 -6.79 4.51 8.92
N ASN A 143 -8.07 4.86 8.85
CA ASN A 143 -9.11 4.16 9.58
C ASN A 143 -9.88 3.17 8.71
N GLU A 144 -9.37 2.83 7.52
CA GLU A 144 -9.93 1.89 6.55
C GLU A 144 -8.94 0.74 6.29
N ILE A 145 -9.41 -0.37 5.72
CA ILE A 145 -8.49 -1.39 5.22
C ILE A 145 -7.75 -0.82 4.00
N TYR A 146 -6.43 -1.03 3.95
CA TYR A 146 -5.61 -0.74 2.78
C TYR A 146 -5.10 -2.04 2.17
N TYR A 147 -5.02 -2.09 0.85
CA TYR A 147 -4.83 -3.33 0.13
C TYR A 147 -3.47 -3.99 0.41
N TRP A 148 -2.36 -3.38 0.00
CA TRP A 148 -1.05 -4.04 0.14
C TRP A 148 -0.55 -4.07 1.60
N ASP A 149 -0.90 -3.09 2.43
CA ASP A 149 -0.65 -3.05 3.88
C ASP A 149 -1.17 -4.32 4.57
N SER A 150 -2.32 -4.81 4.10
CA SER A 150 -2.96 -6.01 4.64
C SER A 150 -2.06 -7.24 4.53
N TYR A 151 -1.26 -7.37 3.45
CA TYR A 151 -0.37 -8.53 3.28
C TYR A 151 0.72 -8.53 4.35
N PHE A 152 1.39 -7.38 4.52
CA PHE A 152 2.46 -7.25 5.50
C PHE A 152 1.94 -7.35 6.93
N THR A 153 0.72 -6.89 7.18
CA THR A 153 0.02 -7.09 8.45
C THR A 153 -0.27 -8.58 8.70
N MET A 154 -0.76 -9.31 7.69
CA MET A 154 -1.05 -10.75 7.79
C MET A 154 0.19 -11.60 8.14
N LEU A 155 1.40 -11.18 7.76
CA LEU A 155 2.64 -11.85 8.17
C LEU A 155 2.81 -11.86 9.69
N GLY A 156 2.52 -10.73 10.35
CA GLY A 156 2.54 -10.64 11.80
C GLY A 156 1.40 -11.42 12.43
N LEU A 157 0.19 -11.30 11.90
CA LEU A 157 -0.98 -12.05 12.36
C LEU A 157 -0.73 -13.58 12.33
N ALA A 158 -0.05 -14.08 11.29
CA ALA A 158 0.30 -15.49 11.19
C ALA A 158 1.23 -15.91 12.34
N THR A 159 2.20 -15.05 12.66
CA THR A 159 3.14 -15.26 13.76
C THR A 159 2.45 -15.15 15.13
N SER A 160 1.46 -14.27 15.26
CA SER A 160 0.61 -14.10 16.44
C SER A 160 -0.54 -15.13 16.53
N GLN A 161 -0.58 -16.11 15.62
CA GLN A 161 -1.61 -17.17 15.55
C GLN A 161 -3.05 -16.64 15.39
N ARG A 162 -3.22 -15.46 14.77
CA ARG A 162 -4.51 -14.82 14.46
C ARG A 162 -5.03 -15.24 13.09
N LEU A 163 -5.16 -16.55 12.88
CA LEU A 163 -5.70 -17.12 11.63
C LEU A 163 -7.13 -16.65 11.35
N ASP A 164 -7.90 -16.36 12.40
CA ASP A 164 -9.23 -15.74 12.32
C ASP A 164 -9.18 -14.43 11.51
N LEU A 165 -8.29 -13.51 11.88
CA LEU A 165 -8.18 -12.20 11.22
C LEU A 165 -7.61 -12.31 9.80
N ILE A 166 -6.65 -13.21 9.56
CA ILE A 166 -6.14 -13.44 8.20
C ILE A 166 -7.27 -13.92 7.29
N ARG A 167 -8.07 -14.89 7.75
CA ARG A 167 -9.20 -15.42 6.98
C ARG A 167 -10.23 -14.33 6.68
N ASP A 168 -10.57 -13.54 7.68
CA ASP A 168 -11.56 -12.45 7.58
C ASP A 168 -11.10 -11.34 6.63
N MET A 169 -9.85 -10.89 6.75
CA MET A 169 -9.29 -9.89 5.84
C MET A 169 -9.20 -10.42 4.39
N LEU A 170 -8.80 -11.68 4.19
CA LEU A 170 -8.76 -12.28 2.85
C LEU A 170 -10.16 -12.41 2.24
N ASN A 171 -11.16 -12.80 3.04
CA ASN A 171 -12.56 -12.83 2.61
C ASN A 171 -13.07 -11.42 2.26
N ASN A 172 -12.68 -10.39 3.02
CA ASN A 172 -13.03 -9.00 2.74
C ASN A 172 -12.43 -8.51 1.41
N ILE A 173 -11.16 -8.81 1.14
CA ILE A 173 -10.51 -8.45 -0.14
C ILE A 173 -11.19 -9.20 -1.31
N ALA A 174 -11.45 -10.49 -1.15
CA ALA A 174 -12.20 -11.27 -2.13
C ALA A 174 -13.62 -10.70 -2.38
N TYR A 175 -14.28 -10.23 -1.33
CA TYR A 175 -15.56 -9.54 -1.43
C TYR A 175 -15.46 -8.25 -2.27
N MET A 176 -14.48 -7.39 -1.98
CA MET A 176 -14.27 -6.15 -2.71
C MET A 176 -13.97 -6.40 -4.20
N ILE A 177 -13.11 -7.39 -4.50
CA ILE A 177 -12.81 -7.82 -5.88
C ILE A 177 -14.09 -8.29 -6.58
N GLY A 178 -14.90 -9.12 -5.92
CA GLY A 178 -16.17 -9.59 -6.48
C GLY A 178 -17.20 -8.48 -6.69
N ALA A 179 -17.23 -7.48 -5.81
CA ALA A 179 -18.18 -6.37 -5.86
C ALA A 179 -17.80 -5.28 -6.87
N TYR A 180 -16.51 -4.95 -6.98
CA TYR A 180 -16.03 -3.78 -7.73
C TYR A 180 -15.06 -4.14 -8.88
N GLY A 181 -14.87 -5.43 -9.14
CA GLY A 181 -13.97 -5.95 -10.17
C GLY A 181 -12.48 -5.90 -9.81
N HIS A 182 -12.13 -5.28 -8.68
CA HIS A 182 -10.77 -5.17 -8.17
C HIS A 182 -10.81 -4.86 -6.67
N MET A 183 -9.67 -4.98 -5.99
CA MET A 183 -9.51 -4.43 -4.65
C MET A 183 -9.13 -2.94 -4.78
N PRO A 184 -9.97 -2.00 -4.33
CA PRO A 184 -9.62 -0.59 -4.32
C PRO A 184 -8.45 -0.31 -3.38
N ASN A 185 -7.79 0.85 -3.52
CA ASN A 185 -6.69 1.27 -2.63
C ASN A 185 -7.02 1.05 -1.15
N GLY A 186 -8.20 1.53 -0.73
CA GLY A 186 -8.84 1.16 0.53
C GLY A 186 -10.36 1.17 0.41
N ASN A 187 -11.08 0.77 1.46
CA ASN A 187 -12.56 0.63 1.39
C ASN A 187 -13.31 1.97 1.52
N ARG A 188 -13.01 2.93 0.63
CA ARG A 188 -13.68 4.23 0.51
C ARG A 188 -14.13 4.49 -0.94
N THR A 189 -15.19 5.25 -1.13
CA THR A 189 -15.76 5.56 -2.46
C THR A 189 -14.76 6.28 -3.37
N TYR A 190 -14.00 7.25 -2.81
CA TYR A 190 -12.96 7.99 -3.53
C TYR A 190 -11.70 7.16 -3.86
N TYR A 191 -11.65 5.90 -3.41
CA TYR A 191 -10.62 4.92 -3.80
C TYR A 191 -11.07 3.96 -4.89
N LEU A 192 -12.36 3.90 -5.26
CA LEU A 192 -12.87 2.96 -6.27
C LEU A 192 -12.29 3.14 -7.68
N SER A 193 -11.64 4.27 -7.96
CA SER A 193 -11.02 4.56 -9.25
C SER A 193 -9.65 3.92 -9.44
N ARG A 194 -9.02 3.40 -8.38
CA ARG A 194 -7.68 2.81 -8.39
C ARG A 194 -7.53 1.67 -7.40
N SER A 195 -6.61 0.77 -7.69
CA SER A 195 -6.19 -0.29 -6.78
C SER A 195 -5.01 0.15 -5.89
N GLN A 196 -4.16 -0.81 -5.53
CA GLN A 196 -2.85 -0.67 -4.91
C GLN A 196 -1.97 -1.84 -5.44
N PRO A 197 -0.69 -1.98 -5.06
CA PRO A 197 0.13 -3.11 -5.49
C PRO A 197 -0.58 -4.47 -5.24
N PRO A 198 -0.75 -5.33 -6.26
CA PRO A 198 -1.69 -6.47 -6.17
C PRO A 198 -1.13 -7.67 -5.41
N PHE A 199 -1.24 -7.60 -4.08
CA PHE A 199 -0.76 -8.65 -3.17
C PHE A 199 -1.81 -9.74 -2.85
N PHE A 200 -3.02 -9.72 -3.42
CA PHE A 200 -4.04 -10.74 -3.15
C PHE A 200 -3.54 -12.17 -3.46
N ALA A 201 -2.82 -12.37 -4.56
CA ALA A 201 -2.20 -13.66 -4.87
C ALA A 201 -1.21 -14.12 -3.77
N CYS A 202 -0.43 -13.19 -3.20
CA CYS A 202 0.46 -13.48 -2.07
C CYS A 202 -0.31 -13.81 -0.79
N MET A 203 -1.44 -13.14 -0.55
CA MET A 203 -2.31 -13.42 0.61
C MET A 203 -2.99 -14.79 0.49
N VAL A 204 -3.42 -15.17 -0.72
CA VAL A 204 -3.95 -16.51 -1.02
C VAL A 204 -2.87 -17.56 -0.79
N GLU A 205 -1.65 -17.35 -1.29
CA GLU A 205 -0.52 -18.27 -1.06
C GLU A 205 -0.18 -18.39 0.43
N LEU A 206 -0.13 -17.28 1.17
CA LEU A 206 0.07 -17.26 2.62
C LEU A 206 -1.00 -18.10 3.33
N MET A 207 -2.27 -17.86 3.02
CA MET A 207 -3.39 -18.59 3.63
C MET A 207 -3.36 -20.08 3.27
N ALA A 208 -3.00 -20.44 2.03
CA ALA A 208 -2.86 -21.82 1.60
C ALA A 208 -1.73 -22.54 2.34
N GLY A 209 -0.67 -21.84 2.71
CA GLY A 209 0.39 -22.35 3.59
C GLY A 209 -0.09 -22.66 5.01
N LEU A 210 -1.17 -22.02 5.47
CA LEU A 210 -1.75 -22.20 6.81
C LEU A 210 -2.90 -23.21 6.85
N GLU A 211 -3.73 -23.27 5.80
CA GLU A 211 -4.97 -24.08 5.78
C GLU A 211 -4.98 -25.22 4.76
N GLY A 212 -4.06 -25.25 3.80
CA GLY A 212 -4.02 -26.25 2.73
C GLY A 212 -4.33 -25.70 1.34
N GLN A 213 -4.22 -26.58 0.34
CA GLN A 213 -4.27 -26.22 -1.08
C GLN A 213 -5.67 -25.84 -1.56
N GLU A 214 -6.72 -26.23 -0.83
CA GLU A 214 -8.12 -25.94 -1.13
C GLU A 214 -8.41 -24.43 -1.16
N VAL A 215 -7.59 -23.64 -0.47
CA VAL A 215 -7.61 -22.17 -0.48
C VAL A 215 -7.47 -21.61 -1.89
N TYR A 216 -6.59 -22.18 -2.73
CA TYR A 216 -6.42 -21.72 -4.11
C TYR A 216 -7.71 -21.87 -4.92
N ALA A 217 -8.39 -23.00 -4.78
CA ALA A 217 -9.65 -23.26 -5.46
C ALA A 217 -10.76 -22.32 -4.97
N LYS A 218 -10.82 -22.06 -3.65
CA LYS A 218 -11.80 -21.17 -3.03
C LYS A 218 -11.75 -19.75 -3.60
N TYR A 219 -10.55 -19.20 -3.81
CA TYR A 219 -10.36 -17.80 -4.24
C TYR A 219 -10.04 -17.66 -5.73
N LEU A 220 -10.02 -18.75 -6.50
CA LEU A 220 -9.76 -18.74 -7.95
C LEU A 220 -10.64 -17.73 -8.71
N PRO A 221 -11.97 -17.62 -8.46
CA PRO A 221 -12.80 -16.65 -9.18
C PRO A 221 -12.34 -15.20 -8.98
N GLN A 222 -11.93 -14.83 -7.76
CA GLN A 222 -11.44 -13.49 -7.45
C GLN A 222 -10.04 -13.26 -8.00
N LEU A 223 -9.17 -14.27 -8.00
CA LEU A 223 -7.87 -14.20 -8.69
C LEU A 223 -8.07 -13.91 -10.19
N GLU A 224 -8.99 -14.61 -10.86
CA GLU A 224 -9.28 -14.35 -12.28
C GLU A 224 -9.87 -12.96 -12.50
N THR A 225 -10.77 -12.51 -11.63
CA THR A 225 -11.41 -11.20 -11.70
C THR A 225 -10.39 -10.07 -11.57
N GLU A 226 -9.52 -10.14 -10.57
CA GLU A 226 -8.50 -9.10 -10.37
C GLU A 226 -7.43 -9.13 -11.47
N TYR A 227 -7.00 -10.30 -11.93
CA TYR A 227 -6.09 -10.36 -13.08
C TYR A 227 -6.71 -9.73 -14.34
N ALA A 228 -8.02 -9.94 -14.57
CA ALA A 228 -8.73 -9.30 -15.67
C ALA A 228 -8.75 -7.77 -15.54
N TYR A 229 -8.89 -7.22 -14.32
CA TYR A 229 -8.77 -5.78 -14.07
C TYR A 229 -7.39 -5.24 -14.47
N TRP A 230 -6.31 -5.91 -14.05
CA TRP A 230 -4.95 -5.49 -14.39
C TRP A 230 -4.64 -5.63 -15.88
N MET A 231 -5.27 -6.60 -16.57
CA MET A 231 -5.05 -6.91 -17.98
C MET A 231 -6.10 -6.32 -18.93
N ASP A 232 -6.98 -5.45 -18.43
CA ASP A 232 -8.06 -4.85 -19.20
C ASP A 232 -7.54 -4.11 -20.45
N GLY A 233 -8.17 -4.37 -21.60
CA GLY A 233 -7.79 -3.84 -22.90
C GLY A 233 -6.56 -4.47 -23.58
N SER A 234 -5.86 -5.40 -22.94
CA SER A 234 -4.60 -5.97 -23.46
C SER A 234 -4.69 -6.59 -24.86
N ASP A 235 -5.82 -7.23 -25.19
CA ASP A 235 -6.05 -7.88 -26.49
C ASP A 235 -6.22 -6.89 -27.66
N GLN A 236 -6.54 -5.63 -27.37
CA GLN A 236 -6.80 -4.59 -28.38
C GLN A 236 -5.60 -3.66 -28.61
N LEU A 237 -4.59 -3.72 -27.74
CA LEU A 237 -3.41 -2.85 -27.82
C LEU A 237 -2.54 -3.21 -29.02
N ARG A 238 -2.21 -2.21 -29.85
CA ARG A 238 -1.12 -2.33 -30.82
C ARG A 238 0.23 -2.09 -30.14
N PRO A 239 1.36 -2.47 -30.77
CA PRO A 239 2.68 -2.13 -30.25
C PRO A 239 2.82 -0.62 -30.02
N HIS A 240 3.48 -0.25 -28.92
CA HIS A 240 3.68 1.14 -28.49
C HIS A 240 2.37 1.87 -28.13
N GLU A 241 1.39 1.15 -27.59
CA GLU A 241 0.17 1.71 -27.04
C GLU A 241 -0.04 1.27 -25.59
N ALA A 242 -0.77 2.09 -24.84
CA ALA A 242 -1.19 1.76 -23.49
C ALA A 242 -2.67 2.06 -23.31
N TYR A 243 -3.34 1.23 -22.53
CA TYR A 243 -4.72 1.41 -22.12
C TYR A 243 -4.83 1.03 -20.66
N ARG A 244 -5.24 1.99 -19.83
CA ARG A 244 -5.28 1.83 -18.37
C ARG A 244 -3.98 1.27 -17.79
N ARG A 245 -4.05 0.15 -17.08
CA ARG A 245 -2.94 -0.52 -16.38
C ARG A 245 -2.07 -1.40 -17.29
N VAL A 246 -2.35 -1.49 -18.59
CA VAL A 246 -1.58 -2.30 -19.53
C VAL A 246 -0.89 -1.42 -20.55
N LEU A 247 0.34 -1.76 -20.88
CA LEU A 247 1.04 -1.24 -22.04
C LEU A 247 1.59 -2.37 -22.89
N ARG A 248 1.67 -2.14 -24.19
CA ARG A 248 2.36 -3.00 -25.14
C ARG A 248 3.60 -2.28 -25.64
N THR A 249 4.76 -2.86 -25.41
CA THR A 249 6.05 -2.30 -25.86
C THR A 249 6.13 -2.25 -27.38
N HIS A 250 7.14 -1.54 -27.91
CA HIS A 250 7.37 -1.40 -29.35
C HIS A 250 7.60 -2.75 -30.06
N ASP A 251 8.17 -3.74 -29.37
CA ASP A 251 8.40 -5.11 -29.82
C ASP A 251 7.25 -6.07 -29.49
N GLY A 252 6.15 -5.57 -28.90
CA GLY A 252 4.91 -6.31 -28.74
C GLY A 252 4.73 -7.01 -27.38
N ALA A 253 5.71 -6.95 -26.48
CA ALA A 253 5.60 -7.49 -25.13
C ALA A 253 4.56 -6.72 -24.30
N LEU A 254 3.82 -7.45 -23.46
CA LEU A 254 2.82 -6.86 -22.55
C LEU A 254 3.44 -6.65 -21.17
N LEU A 255 3.28 -5.44 -20.65
CA LEU A 255 3.67 -5.06 -19.29
C LEU A 255 2.54 -4.30 -18.63
N ASN A 256 2.66 -4.13 -17.32
CA ASN A 256 1.72 -3.34 -16.54
C ASN A 256 2.34 -2.03 -16.05
N ARG A 257 1.48 -1.02 -15.87
CA ARG A 257 1.78 0.27 -15.24
C ARG A 257 0.68 0.60 -14.24
N TYR A 258 0.98 1.48 -13.29
CA TYR A 258 -0.05 2.06 -12.43
C TYR A 258 -0.88 3.10 -13.20
N TRP A 259 -2.18 3.12 -12.92
CA TRP A 259 -3.18 3.95 -13.57
C TRP A 259 -4.45 4.06 -12.70
N ASP A 260 -4.81 5.27 -12.29
CA ASP A 260 -6.16 5.56 -11.76
C ASP A 260 -7.08 5.89 -12.94
N ASP A 261 -8.36 5.48 -12.88
CA ASP A 261 -9.37 5.75 -13.94
C ASP A 261 -9.88 7.21 -13.98
N LEU A 262 -9.66 7.99 -12.92
CA LEU A 262 -9.92 9.42 -12.85
C LEU A 262 -8.65 10.25 -13.14
N ASN A 263 -8.88 11.49 -13.55
CA ASN A 263 -7.86 12.52 -13.77
C ASN A 263 -8.29 13.87 -13.18
N THR A 264 -8.96 13.84 -12.05
CA THR A 264 -9.30 15.01 -11.21
C THR A 264 -8.37 15.05 -9.98
N PRO A 265 -8.31 16.13 -9.21
CA PRO A 265 -7.63 16.11 -7.90
C PRO A 265 -8.21 15.02 -6.99
N ARG A 266 -7.38 14.36 -6.19
CA ARG A 266 -7.78 13.39 -5.15
C ARG A 266 -8.68 14.06 -4.11
N GLU A 267 -9.79 13.45 -3.77
CA GLU A 267 -10.73 14.01 -2.81
C GLU A 267 -10.11 14.09 -1.40
N GLU A 268 -9.26 13.12 -1.04
CA GLU A 268 -8.55 13.07 0.23
C GLU A 268 -7.30 13.97 0.32
N ALA A 269 -6.90 14.59 -0.80
CA ALA A 269 -5.71 15.45 -0.92
C ALA A 269 -5.97 16.59 -1.93
N PHE A 270 -7.19 17.14 -1.91
CA PHE A 270 -7.68 17.99 -3.00
C PHE A 270 -6.83 19.24 -3.18
N ARG A 271 -6.47 19.90 -2.08
CA ARG A 271 -5.74 21.17 -2.10
C ARG A 271 -4.30 20.95 -2.57
N GLU A 272 -3.70 19.87 -2.08
CA GLU A 272 -2.34 19.44 -2.38
C GLU A 272 -2.19 19.14 -3.88
N ASP A 273 -3.17 18.44 -4.46
CA ASP A 273 -3.22 18.12 -5.89
C ASP A 273 -3.45 19.35 -6.77
N ILE A 274 -4.30 20.29 -6.33
CA ILE A 274 -4.50 21.57 -7.02
C ILE A 274 -3.20 22.37 -7.02
N ALA A 275 -2.54 22.52 -5.87
CA ALA A 275 -1.30 23.27 -5.74
C ALA A 275 -0.17 22.67 -6.60
N THR A 276 -0.07 21.33 -6.61
CA THR A 276 0.92 20.61 -7.43
C THR A 276 0.71 20.84 -8.93
N ALA A 277 -0.54 20.80 -9.40
CA ALA A 277 -0.86 21.06 -10.81
C ALA A 277 -0.60 22.52 -11.21
N GLN A 278 -0.93 23.48 -10.32
CA GLN A 278 -0.64 24.91 -10.55
C GLN A 278 0.86 25.22 -10.62
N ALA A 279 1.71 24.38 -10.01
CA ALA A 279 3.17 24.47 -10.07
C ALA A 279 3.77 23.74 -11.29
N SER A 280 2.96 23.28 -12.25
CA SER A 280 3.39 22.59 -13.46
C SER A 280 3.06 23.42 -14.71
N ASP A 281 3.90 23.33 -15.74
CA ASP A 281 3.60 23.87 -17.08
C ASP A 281 2.75 22.90 -17.93
N ARG A 282 2.46 21.69 -17.42
CA ARG A 282 1.63 20.68 -18.11
C ARG A 282 0.14 20.92 -17.87
N GLU A 283 -0.68 20.36 -18.74
CA GLU A 283 -2.13 20.32 -18.54
C GLU A 283 -2.46 19.67 -17.18
N HIS A 284 -3.30 20.33 -16.37
CA HIS A 284 -3.59 19.88 -15.01
C HIS A 284 -4.12 18.43 -14.98
N ILE A 285 -4.93 18.04 -15.97
CA ILE A 285 -5.47 16.69 -16.09
C ILE A 285 -4.39 15.62 -16.26
N GLU A 286 -3.25 15.95 -16.86
CA GLU A 286 -2.12 15.03 -17.00
C GLU A 286 -1.38 14.89 -15.66
N VAL A 287 -1.19 16.00 -14.94
CA VAL A 287 -0.57 16.00 -13.62
C VAL A 287 -1.42 15.19 -12.64
N TRP A 288 -2.72 15.45 -12.56
CA TRP A 288 -3.64 14.74 -11.67
C TRP A 288 -3.72 13.24 -11.95
N ARG A 289 -3.72 12.82 -13.23
CA ARG A 289 -3.65 11.38 -13.58
C ARG A 289 -2.39 10.73 -13.01
N ASN A 290 -1.24 11.40 -13.11
CA ASN A 290 0.04 10.88 -12.63
C ASN A 290 0.15 10.86 -11.10
N ILE A 291 -0.41 11.87 -10.43
CA ILE A 291 -0.55 11.90 -8.97
C ILE A 291 -1.40 10.72 -8.50
N ARG A 292 -2.60 10.53 -9.07
CA ARG A 292 -3.49 9.43 -8.70
C ARG A 292 -2.87 8.05 -8.99
N ALA A 293 -2.19 7.90 -10.12
CA ALA A 293 -1.43 6.69 -10.42
C ALA A 293 -0.26 6.48 -9.44
N GLY A 294 0.37 7.55 -8.95
CA GLY A 294 1.34 7.49 -7.85
C GLY A 294 0.70 6.94 -6.57
N GLY A 295 -0.53 7.36 -6.25
CA GLY A 295 -1.33 6.77 -5.17
C GLY A 295 -1.68 5.29 -5.37
N GLU A 296 -1.95 4.85 -6.61
CA GLU A 296 -2.14 3.41 -6.91
C GLU A 296 -0.85 2.60 -6.72
N SER A 297 0.32 3.23 -6.89
CA SER A 297 1.60 2.54 -6.69
C SER A 297 1.89 2.20 -5.23
N GLY A 298 1.20 2.85 -4.28
CA GLY A 298 1.53 2.83 -2.86
C GLY A 298 2.78 3.64 -2.50
N TRP A 299 3.47 4.25 -3.48
CA TRP A 299 4.66 5.09 -3.30
C TRP A 299 4.35 6.57 -3.57
N ASP A 300 3.34 7.11 -2.90
CA ASP A 300 2.89 8.50 -2.98
C ASP A 300 3.55 9.39 -1.91
N PHE A 301 4.59 10.19 -2.19
CA PHE A 301 5.32 10.27 -3.45
C PHE A 301 6.80 9.92 -3.29
N SER A 302 7.46 9.77 -4.42
CA SER A 302 8.86 9.35 -4.55
C SER A 302 9.48 9.96 -5.79
N SER A 303 10.75 10.32 -5.70
CA SER A 303 11.68 10.65 -6.79
C SER A 303 11.64 9.62 -7.91
N ARG A 304 11.31 8.36 -7.59
CA ARG A 304 11.08 7.26 -8.53
C ARG A 304 10.12 7.63 -9.66
N TRP A 305 9.12 8.47 -9.38
CA TRP A 305 8.09 8.88 -10.34
C TRP A 305 8.34 10.25 -10.97
N LEU A 306 9.35 11.00 -10.51
CA LEU A 306 9.57 12.40 -10.87
C LEU A 306 10.56 12.49 -12.03
N ALA A 307 10.24 13.28 -13.05
CA ALA A 307 11.09 13.37 -14.24
C ALA A 307 12.48 13.95 -13.93
N ASP A 308 12.56 14.86 -12.97
CA ASP A 308 13.79 15.49 -12.48
C ASP A 308 14.34 14.85 -11.18
N GLY A 309 13.66 13.81 -10.66
CA GLY A 309 14.02 13.16 -9.40
C GLY A 309 13.77 13.97 -8.13
N SER A 310 13.10 15.12 -8.18
CA SER A 310 12.94 15.98 -6.99
C SER A 310 11.62 16.73 -6.90
N THR A 311 11.08 17.26 -8.00
CA THR A 311 9.92 18.17 -7.97
C THR A 311 8.64 17.41 -8.28
N LEU A 312 7.67 17.42 -7.35
CA LEU A 312 6.41 16.68 -7.48
C LEU A 312 5.60 17.07 -8.72
N SER A 313 5.62 18.33 -9.14
CA SER A 313 4.91 18.79 -10.35
C SER A 313 5.44 18.18 -11.66
N THR A 314 6.59 17.49 -11.62
CA THR A 314 7.17 16.73 -12.74
C THR A 314 6.80 15.24 -12.74
N ILE A 315 5.89 14.80 -11.85
CA ILE A 315 5.45 13.41 -11.74
C ILE A 315 4.94 12.83 -13.06
N ARG A 316 5.40 11.63 -13.42
CA ARG A 316 5.14 10.98 -14.71
C ARG A 316 4.90 9.47 -14.59
N THR A 317 4.26 9.05 -13.50
CA THR A 317 3.96 7.65 -13.15
C THR A 317 3.43 6.81 -14.32
N VAL A 318 2.54 7.34 -15.17
CA VAL A 318 1.92 6.56 -16.28
C VAL A 318 2.87 6.32 -17.47
N GLU A 319 4.00 7.01 -17.53
CA GLU A 319 5.06 6.79 -18.53
C GLU A 319 6.01 5.66 -18.12
N ILE A 320 5.87 5.15 -16.89
CA ILE A 320 6.77 4.19 -16.29
C ILE A 320 6.07 2.83 -16.22
N ALA A 321 6.71 1.79 -16.76
CA ALA A 321 6.43 0.41 -16.41
C ALA A 321 7.25 0.06 -15.15
N PRO A 322 6.61 -0.16 -13.98
CA PRO A 322 7.33 -0.37 -12.73
C PRO A 322 7.82 -1.82 -12.56
N VAL A 323 9.03 -2.01 -12.05
CA VAL A 323 9.60 -3.36 -11.85
C VAL A 323 8.81 -4.15 -10.82
N ASP A 324 8.37 -3.50 -9.74
CA ASP A 324 7.58 -4.08 -8.67
C ASP A 324 6.23 -4.60 -9.15
N LEU A 325 5.45 -3.77 -9.84
CA LEU A 325 4.15 -4.17 -10.39
C LEU A 325 4.29 -5.38 -11.33
N ASN A 326 5.28 -5.37 -12.22
CA ASN A 326 5.47 -6.47 -13.15
C ASN A 326 5.92 -7.76 -12.44
N CYS A 327 6.67 -7.67 -11.33
CA CYS A 327 6.97 -8.84 -10.50
C CYS A 327 5.73 -9.37 -9.78
N LEU A 328 4.85 -8.49 -9.30
CA LEU A 328 3.58 -8.87 -8.69
C LEU A 328 2.67 -9.56 -9.72
N MET A 329 2.57 -9.04 -10.93
CA MET A 329 1.81 -9.66 -12.01
C MET A 329 2.37 -11.03 -12.42
N TYR A 330 3.70 -11.20 -12.42
CA TYR A 330 4.32 -12.52 -12.62
C TYR A 330 3.90 -13.51 -11.55
N HIS A 331 3.91 -13.09 -10.28
CA HIS A 331 3.48 -13.93 -9.18
C HIS A 331 1.99 -14.26 -9.29
N PHE A 332 1.16 -13.29 -9.66
CA PHE A 332 -0.26 -13.49 -9.93
C PHE A 332 -0.51 -14.56 -11.00
N GLU A 333 0.21 -14.49 -12.13
CA GLU A 333 0.13 -15.49 -13.21
C GLU A 333 0.59 -16.88 -12.74
N ARG A 334 1.61 -16.96 -11.88
CA ARG A 334 2.02 -18.24 -11.27
C ARG A 334 0.96 -18.85 -10.36
N ILE A 335 0.33 -18.03 -9.52
CA ILE A 335 -0.72 -18.49 -8.60
C ILE A 335 -1.95 -18.95 -9.38
N LEU A 336 -2.34 -18.23 -10.44
CA LEU A 336 -3.41 -18.65 -11.35
C LEU A 336 -3.08 -19.98 -12.05
N ALA A 337 -1.86 -20.12 -12.57
CA ALA A 337 -1.42 -21.37 -13.19
C ALA A 337 -1.50 -22.56 -12.21
N HIS A 338 -1.08 -22.35 -10.96
CA HIS A 338 -1.14 -23.36 -9.90
C HIS A 338 -2.59 -23.71 -9.51
N ALA A 339 -3.42 -22.70 -9.27
CA ALA A 339 -4.82 -22.88 -8.89
C ALA A 339 -5.62 -23.61 -9.98
N HIS A 340 -5.44 -23.27 -11.26
CA HIS A 340 -6.05 -24.00 -12.37
C HIS A 340 -5.54 -25.44 -12.48
N ALA A 341 -4.25 -25.70 -12.23
CA ALA A 341 -3.72 -27.06 -12.25
C ALA A 341 -4.33 -27.93 -11.14
N LEU A 342 -4.56 -27.38 -9.94
CA LEU A 342 -5.24 -28.07 -8.84
C LEU A 342 -6.71 -28.38 -9.15
N GLN A 343 -7.33 -27.63 -10.05
CA GLN A 343 -8.70 -27.86 -10.53
C GLN A 343 -8.75 -28.67 -11.84
N GLU A 344 -7.63 -29.26 -12.27
CA GLU A 344 -7.52 -30.03 -13.52
C GLU A 344 -7.86 -29.22 -14.79
N HIS A 345 -7.82 -27.88 -14.71
CA HIS A 345 -8.01 -26.95 -15.82
C HIS A 345 -6.71 -26.77 -16.62
N HIS A 346 -6.20 -27.83 -17.24
CA HIS A 346 -4.86 -27.89 -17.82
C HIS A 346 -4.56 -26.79 -18.86
N ASP A 347 -5.49 -26.47 -19.76
CA ASP A 347 -5.28 -25.44 -20.79
C ASP A 347 -5.11 -24.04 -20.18
N ARG A 348 -5.92 -23.72 -19.17
CA ARG A 348 -5.82 -22.46 -18.42
C ARG A 348 -4.53 -22.39 -17.61
N ALA A 349 -4.16 -23.50 -16.97
CA ALA A 349 -2.90 -23.60 -16.24
C ALA A 349 -1.68 -23.39 -17.16
N HIS A 350 -1.72 -23.95 -18.38
CA HIS A 350 -0.69 -23.75 -19.39
C HIS A 350 -0.62 -22.29 -19.84
N PHE A 351 -1.76 -21.69 -20.20
CA PHE A 351 -1.85 -20.29 -20.61
C PHE A 351 -1.18 -19.33 -19.61
N TYR A 352 -1.51 -19.46 -18.32
CA TYR A 352 -0.93 -18.60 -17.30
C TYR A 352 0.55 -18.89 -17.03
N ARG A 353 0.98 -20.14 -17.19
CA ARG A 353 2.39 -20.50 -17.09
C ARG A 353 3.23 -19.86 -18.20
N GLU A 354 2.72 -19.84 -19.43
CA GLU A 354 3.37 -19.15 -20.56
C GLU A 354 3.45 -17.64 -20.33
N ARG A 355 2.35 -17.02 -19.85
CA ARG A 355 2.31 -15.60 -19.48
C ARG A 355 3.37 -15.26 -18.43
N ALA A 356 3.42 -16.04 -17.34
CA ALA A 356 4.42 -15.88 -16.29
C ALA A 356 5.85 -16.04 -16.83
N GLN A 357 6.10 -17.05 -17.67
CA GLN A 357 7.42 -17.26 -18.28
C GLN A 357 7.85 -16.08 -19.15
N GLN A 358 6.95 -15.57 -20.01
CA GLN A 358 7.25 -14.39 -20.83
C GLN A 358 7.55 -13.17 -19.95
N ARG A 359 6.75 -12.93 -18.91
CA ARG A 359 6.95 -11.79 -18.01
C ARG A 359 8.27 -11.89 -17.24
N ALA A 360 8.66 -13.09 -16.79
CA ALA A 360 9.96 -13.30 -16.16
C ALA A 360 11.14 -13.05 -17.11
N VAL A 361 10.98 -13.32 -18.41
CA VAL A 361 11.97 -12.95 -19.43
C VAL A 361 12.06 -11.43 -19.57
N GLU A 362 10.92 -10.74 -19.70
CA GLU A 362 10.89 -9.27 -19.78
C GLU A 362 11.52 -8.63 -18.54
N ILE A 363 11.19 -9.08 -17.33
CA ILE A 363 11.77 -8.56 -16.08
C ILE A 363 13.28 -8.73 -16.07
N ARG A 364 13.79 -9.91 -16.42
CA ARG A 364 15.24 -10.16 -16.42
C ARG A 364 16.01 -9.39 -17.48
N GLN A 365 15.37 -8.99 -18.58
CA GLN A 365 16.06 -8.36 -19.70
C GLN A 365 15.81 -6.86 -19.73
N ARG A 366 14.55 -6.45 -19.76
CA ARG A 366 14.13 -5.07 -19.99
C ARG A 366 14.29 -4.18 -18.77
N PHE A 367 14.08 -4.75 -17.58
CA PHE A 367 14.19 -4.03 -16.32
C PHE A 367 15.61 -4.08 -15.74
N TRP A 368 16.57 -4.69 -16.45
CA TRP A 368 17.94 -4.90 -15.96
C TRP A 368 18.96 -4.05 -16.73
N ASP A 369 19.73 -3.26 -15.99
CA ASP A 369 20.92 -2.59 -16.50
C ASP A 369 22.16 -3.48 -16.24
N SER A 370 22.74 -4.04 -17.29
CA SER A 370 23.96 -4.86 -17.16
C SER A 370 25.21 -4.06 -16.76
N ALA A 371 25.29 -2.78 -17.14
CA ALA A 371 26.43 -1.94 -16.84
C ALA A 371 26.37 -1.44 -15.40
N ALA A 372 25.21 -0.95 -14.97
CA ALA A 372 24.97 -0.53 -13.58
C ALA A 372 24.70 -1.71 -12.62
N ARG A 373 24.54 -2.93 -13.14
CA ARG A 373 24.23 -4.16 -12.38
C ARG A 373 23.01 -4.01 -11.47
N ARG A 374 21.93 -3.40 -11.96
CA ARG A 374 20.71 -3.13 -11.18
C ARG A 374 19.43 -3.41 -11.96
N PHE A 375 18.36 -3.67 -11.22
CA PHE A 375 17.03 -3.48 -11.76
C PHE A 375 16.59 -2.01 -11.68
N GLY A 376 15.75 -1.57 -12.59
CA GLY A 376 15.15 -0.24 -12.62
C GLY A 376 13.79 -0.26 -13.32
N ASP A 377 13.03 0.81 -13.16
CA ASP A 377 11.74 0.95 -13.86
C ASP A 377 11.97 1.36 -15.32
N TYR A 378 11.06 0.96 -16.21
CA TYR A 378 11.23 1.14 -17.65
C TYR A 378 10.39 2.29 -18.18
N LEU A 379 11.05 3.31 -18.72
CA LEU A 379 10.41 4.40 -19.46
C LEU A 379 10.10 3.89 -20.87
N TRP A 380 8.85 3.49 -21.08
CA TRP A 380 8.52 2.63 -22.21
C TRP A 380 8.49 3.33 -23.57
N HIS A 381 8.37 4.65 -23.58
CA HIS A 381 8.53 5.49 -24.77
C HIS A 381 10.01 5.78 -25.07
N ASP A 382 10.81 6.03 -24.02
CA ASP A 382 12.23 6.39 -24.14
C ASP A 382 13.14 5.18 -24.37
N LEU A 383 12.60 3.96 -24.21
CA LEU A 383 13.32 2.69 -24.31
C LEU A 383 14.54 2.60 -23.38
N ARG A 384 14.42 3.18 -22.18
CA ARG A 384 15.50 3.22 -21.18
C ARG A 384 14.96 2.97 -19.78
N LEU A 385 15.86 2.69 -18.85
CA LEU A 385 15.54 2.65 -17.43
C LEU A 385 15.55 4.03 -16.80
N THR A 386 14.74 4.21 -15.76
CA THR A 386 14.83 5.37 -14.87
C THR A 386 16.17 5.35 -14.13
N ASP A 387 16.69 6.54 -13.83
CA ASP A 387 17.98 6.71 -13.17
C ASP A 387 17.91 6.50 -11.65
N CYS A 388 16.69 6.49 -11.08
CA CYS A 388 16.46 6.31 -9.66
C CYS A 388 16.91 4.91 -9.19
N ILE A 389 17.76 4.88 -8.15
CA ILE A 389 18.10 3.66 -7.42
C ILE A 389 17.16 3.57 -6.23
N SER A 390 16.21 2.64 -6.30
CA SER A 390 15.21 2.42 -5.26
C SER A 390 15.20 0.98 -4.77
N ALA A 391 14.63 0.76 -3.59
CA ALA A 391 14.43 -0.57 -3.03
C ALA A 391 13.48 -1.44 -3.86
N ALA A 392 12.77 -0.90 -4.86
CA ALA A 392 11.95 -1.70 -5.78
C ALA A 392 12.76 -2.79 -6.51
N MET A 393 14.09 -2.61 -6.63
CA MET A 393 15.01 -3.61 -7.22
C MET A 393 15.06 -4.95 -6.44
N VAL A 394 14.49 -5.02 -5.24
CA VAL A 394 14.40 -6.28 -4.47
C VAL A 394 13.22 -7.15 -4.89
N TYR A 395 12.23 -6.62 -5.60
CA TYR A 395 11.05 -7.39 -6.05
C TYR A 395 11.42 -8.60 -6.93
N PRO A 396 12.32 -8.48 -7.93
CA PRO A 396 12.78 -9.64 -8.70
C PRO A 396 13.47 -10.73 -7.86
N LEU A 397 14.11 -10.35 -6.73
CA LEU A 397 14.70 -11.31 -5.80
C LEU A 397 13.61 -11.96 -4.94
N TYR A 398 12.73 -11.15 -4.37
CA TYR A 398 11.62 -11.62 -3.53
C TYR A 398 10.76 -12.67 -4.25
N PHE A 399 10.42 -12.44 -5.52
CA PHE A 399 9.59 -13.34 -6.31
C PHE A 399 10.37 -14.45 -7.06
N ASN A 400 11.67 -14.62 -6.78
CA ASN A 400 12.52 -15.65 -7.42
C ASN A 400 12.55 -15.54 -8.96
N ILE A 401 12.66 -14.31 -9.49
CA ILE A 401 12.69 -14.03 -10.94
C ILE A 401 14.12 -13.80 -11.43
N ALA A 402 14.93 -13.10 -10.65
CA ALA A 402 16.30 -12.76 -11.00
C ALA A 402 17.17 -14.00 -11.27
N THR A 403 18.22 -13.82 -12.06
CA THR A 403 19.34 -14.79 -12.07
C THR A 403 20.25 -14.55 -10.87
N GLN A 404 21.08 -15.54 -10.50
CA GLN A 404 22.05 -15.37 -9.41
C GLN A 404 22.95 -14.14 -9.63
N GLY A 405 23.52 -13.97 -10.83
CA GLY A 405 24.39 -12.82 -11.11
C GLY A 405 23.69 -11.46 -11.04
N GLN A 406 22.37 -11.42 -11.28
CA GLN A 406 21.56 -10.22 -11.08
C GLN A 406 21.29 -9.97 -9.59
N ALA A 407 20.99 -11.03 -8.83
CA ALA A 407 20.83 -10.95 -7.39
C ALA A 407 22.12 -10.47 -6.70
N ASP A 408 23.28 -10.96 -7.14
CA ASP A 408 24.59 -10.51 -6.67
C ASP A 408 24.79 -9.01 -6.91
N GLY A 409 24.43 -8.51 -8.10
CA GLY A 409 24.52 -7.08 -8.42
C GLY A 409 23.59 -6.21 -7.55
N VAL A 410 22.36 -6.67 -7.34
CA VAL A 410 21.43 -6.00 -6.41
C VAL A 410 21.97 -5.99 -4.98
N ALA A 411 22.54 -7.11 -4.51
CA ALA A 411 23.14 -7.20 -3.19
C ALA A 411 24.31 -6.22 -3.00
N ASP A 412 25.15 -6.06 -4.02
CA ASP A 412 26.26 -5.09 -4.00
C ASP A 412 25.75 -3.64 -3.85
N ILE A 413 24.70 -3.28 -4.59
CA ILE A 413 24.10 -1.94 -4.52
C ILE A 413 23.41 -1.71 -3.17
N ILE A 414 22.73 -2.72 -2.63
CA ILE A 414 22.16 -2.64 -1.28
C ILE A 414 23.28 -2.34 -0.28
N ARG A 415 24.39 -3.08 -0.30
CA ARG A 415 25.52 -2.84 0.62
C ARG A 415 26.13 -1.45 0.46
N GLY A 416 26.35 -1.01 -0.77
CA GLY A 416 27.06 0.24 -1.05
C GLY A 416 26.20 1.50 -0.93
N THR A 417 24.89 1.38 -1.15
CA THR A 417 24.02 2.55 -1.37
C THR A 417 22.81 2.56 -0.44
N LEU A 418 21.98 1.51 -0.43
CA LEU A 418 20.66 1.55 0.21
C LEU A 418 20.67 1.12 1.69
N LEU A 419 21.59 0.26 2.11
CA LEU A 419 21.69 -0.16 3.52
C LEU A 419 22.31 0.95 4.36
N LYS A 420 21.53 1.49 5.28
CA LYS A 420 21.93 2.53 6.24
C LYS A 420 21.91 1.99 7.66
N ARG A 421 22.13 2.85 8.66
CA ARG A 421 22.25 2.46 10.06
C ARG A 421 21.02 1.71 10.58
N GLY A 422 19.84 2.11 10.15
CA GLY A 422 18.56 1.59 10.63
C GLY A 422 17.85 0.59 9.72
N GLY A 423 18.42 0.23 8.57
CA GLY A 423 17.77 -0.60 7.56
C GLY A 423 17.98 -0.05 6.15
N LEU A 424 17.15 -0.45 5.20
CA LEU A 424 17.18 0.07 3.83
C LEU A 424 16.43 1.39 3.74
N VAL A 425 17.06 2.39 3.11
CA VAL A 425 16.33 3.55 2.58
C VAL A 425 15.48 3.15 1.39
N CYS A 426 14.38 3.86 1.21
CA CYS A 426 13.44 3.66 0.12
C CYS A 426 14.07 3.92 -1.25
N SER A 427 14.84 5.01 -1.36
CA SER A 427 15.65 5.35 -2.52
C SER A 427 16.97 5.97 -2.09
N SER A 428 17.88 6.18 -3.04
CA SER A 428 19.14 6.91 -2.81
C SER A 428 19.00 8.43 -2.86
N VAL A 429 17.80 8.98 -3.04
CA VAL A 429 17.56 10.41 -3.28
C VAL A 429 16.87 11.03 -2.07
N GLU A 430 17.32 12.21 -1.65
CA GLU A 430 16.68 13.03 -0.61
C GLU A 430 15.82 14.11 -1.28
N SER A 431 14.60 13.74 -1.70
CA SER A 431 13.70 14.63 -2.44
C SER A 431 12.78 15.47 -1.53
N GLY A 432 12.70 15.13 -0.24
CA GLY A 432 11.66 15.61 0.68
C GLY A 432 10.32 14.88 0.54
N GLN A 433 10.19 13.91 -0.36
CA GLN A 433 9.02 13.04 -0.44
C GLN A 433 9.16 11.84 0.52
N GLN A 434 8.03 11.25 0.93
CA GLN A 434 8.06 10.24 1.99
C GLN A 434 8.62 8.87 1.55
N TRP A 435 8.50 8.50 0.28
CA TRP A 435 9.05 7.26 -0.30
C TRP A 435 10.43 7.47 -0.92
N ASP A 436 11.32 8.12 -0.16
CA ASP A 436 12.69 8.45 -0.54
C ASP A 436 13.60 8.47 0.70
N ALA A 437 14.91 8.69 0.53
CA ALA A 437 15.79 8.92 1.68
C ALA A 437 15.33 10.18 2.46
N PRO A 438 15.41 10.16 3.80
CA PRO A 438 16.08 9.17 4.65
C PRO A 438 15.16 8.02 5.13
N ASN A 439 13.93 7.92 4.60
CA ASN A 439 12.92 7.02 5.12
C ASN A 439 13.14 5.56 4.69
N GLY A 440 12.92 4.65 5.63
CA GLY A 440 12.80 3.21 5.43
C GLY A 440 11.40 2.74 5.83
N TRP A 441 10.85 1.83 5.01
CA TRP A 441 9.48 1.33 5.14
C TRP A 441 9.48 -0.18 5.34
N ALA A 442 8.65 -0.66 6.27
CA ALA A 442 8.62 -2.06 6.70
C ALA A 442 8.46 -3.07 5.54
N PRO A 443 7.55 -2.86 4.56
CA PRO A 443 7.42 -3.75 3.41
C PRO A 443 8.73 -4.02 2.66
N LEU A 444 9.51 -2.96 2.44
CA LEU A 444 10.76 -3.01 1.67
C LEU A 444 11.85 -3.76 2.43
N GLN A 445 11.87 -3.64 3.76
CA GLN A 445 12.80 -4.40 4.60
C GLN A 445 12.49 -5.89 4.50
N TRP A 446 11.21 -6.27 4.65
CA TRP A 446 10.80 -7.66 4.57
C TRP A 446 11.16 -8.30 3.22
N MET A 447 10.78 -7.64 2.12
CA MET A 447 11.04 -8.15 0.78
C MET A 447 12.55 -8.24 0.48
N ALA A 448 13.35 -7.28 0.96
CA ALA A 448 14.81 -7.34 0.84
C ALA A 448 15.39 -8.54 1.61
N VAL A 449 14.98 -8.74 2.87
CA VAL A 449 15.45 -9.86 3.71
C VAL A 449 15.11 -11.20 3.06
N GLN A 450 13.85 -11.42 2.68
CA GLN A 450 13.45 -12.71 2.09
C GLN A 450 14.06 -12.88 0.69
N GLY A 451 14.05 -11.85 -0.14
CA GLY A 451 14.63 -11.88 -1.48
C GLY A 451 16.11 -12.22 -1.46
N LEU A 452 16.91 -11.58 -0.60
CA LEU A 452 18.33 -11.89 -0.46
C LEU A 452 18.59 -13.32 0.04
N LYS A 453 17.75 -13.83 0.95
CA LYS A 453 17.85 -15.23 1.42
C LYS A 453 17.61 -16.24 0.30
N HIS A 454 16.68 -15.97 -0.63
CA HIS A 454 16.43 -16.86 -1.77
C HIS A 454 17.66 -17.08 -2.65
N TYR A 455 18.59 -16.12 -2.68
CA TYR A 455 19.81 -16.14 -3.50
C TYR A 455 21.10 -16.32 -2.68
N GLY A 456 20.99 -16.81 -1.45
CA GLY A 456 22.17 -17.15 -0.63
C GLY A 456 22.89 -15.97 0.03
N HIS A 457 22.39 -14.74 -0.09
CA HIS A 457 22.96 -13.56 0.58
C HIS A 457 22.49 -13.45 2.05
N HIS A 458 22.64 -14.54 2.80
CA HIS A 458 22.12 -14.67 4.16
C HIS A 458 22.69 -13.65 5.14
N GLU A 459 23.97 -13.32 5.04
CA GLU A 459 24.62 -12.32 5.90
C GLU A 459 24.04 -10.92 5.71
N LEU A 460 23.82 -10.51 4.46
CA LEU A 460 23.24 -9.21 4.16
C LEU A 460 21.78 -9.14 4.62
N ALA A 461 21.01 -10.20 4.37
CA ALA A 461 19.65 -10.32 4.86
C ALA A 461 19.58 -10.23 6.40
N HIS A 462 20.51 -10.87 7.10
CA HIS A 462 20.60 -10.79 8.55
C HIS A 462 20.94 -9.37 9.02
N ASP A 463 21.91 -8.69 8.39
CA ASP A 463 22.28 -7.30 8.75
C ASP A 463 21.09 -6.34 8.59
N ILE A 464 20.35 -6.45 7.48
CA ILE A 464 19.12 -5.68 7.25
C ILE A 464 18.09 -5.92 8.35
N ALA A 465 17.76 -7.19 8.61
CA ALA A 465 16.77 -7.56 9.60
C ALA A 465 17.16 -7.04 10.99
N HIS A 466 18.42 -7.21 11.37
CA HIS A 466 18.93 -6.80 12.67
C HIS A 466 18.91 -5.28 12.84
N ARG A 467 19.31 -4.50 11.82
CA ARG A 467 19.26 -3.02 11.87
C ARG A 467 17.82 -2.51 11.96
N TRP A 468 16.90 -3.10 11.20
CA TRP A 468 15.49 -2.74 11.26
C TRP A 468 14.86 -3.05 12.61
N ILE A 469 15.06 -4.28 13.13
CA ILE A 469 14.61 -4.68 14.46
C ILE A 469 15.15 -3.70 15.52
N THR A 470 16.45 -3.40 15.48
CA THR A 470 17.08 -2.46 16.43
C THR A 470 16.44 -1.08 16.36
N THR A 471 16.17 -0.57 15.16
CA THR A 471 15.53 0.73 14.94
C THR A 471 14.14 0.77 15.56
N ASN A 472 13.31 -0.24 15.29
CA ASN A 472 11.97 -0.29 15.86
C ASN A 472 12.00 -0.46 17.38
N LEU A 473 12.87 -1.31 17.92
CA LEU A 473 13.02 -1.51 19.37
C LEU A 473 13.53 -0.26 20.09
N THR A 474 14.43 0.49 19.47
CA THR A 474 14.95 1.75 20.04
C THR A 474 13.83 2.78 20.13
N HIS A 475 13.06 2.94 19.05
CA HIS A 475 11.92 3.85 19.06
C HIS A 475 10.85 3.39 20.06
N PHE A 476 10.52 2.10 20.08
CA PHE A 476 9.54 1.54 21.02
C PHE A 476 9.97 1.72 22.48
N THR A 477 11.25 1.54 22.81
CA THR A 477 11.77 1.77 24.17
C THR A 477 11.61 3.21 24.62
N ARG A 478 11.72 4.18 23.69
CA ARG A 478 11.63 5.61 23.98
C ARG A 478 10.19 6.13 24.00
N GLU A 479 9.38 5.71 23.03
CA GLU A 479 8.05 6.29 22.75
C GLU A 479 6.90 5.36 23.11
N HIS A 480 7.18 4.08 23.42
CA HIS A 480 6.18 3.03 23.68
C HIS A 480 5.14 2.83 22.57
N LYS A 481 5.52 3.14 21.33
CA LYS A 481 4.71 2.96 20.13
C LYS A 481 5.57 2.57 18.93
N LEU A 482 4.92 2.12 17.87
CA LEU A 482 5.51 1.87 16.56
C LEU A 482 4.85 2.81 15.55
N ILE A 483 5.59 3.19 14.51
CA ILE A 483 5.17 4.20 13.53
C ILE A 483 5.22 3.65 12.10
N GLU A 484 4.56 4.38 11.19
CA GLU A 484 4.44 4.07 9.77
C GLU A 484 5.79 3.82 9.08
N LYS A 485 6.78 4.69 9.31
CA LYS A 485 8.07 4.74 8.63
C LYS A 485 9.15 5.29 9.55
N TYR A 486 10.41 5.00 9.25
CA TYR A 486 11.55 5.38 10.11
C TYR A 486 12.64 6.07 9.30
N ASN A 487 13.29 7.09 9.87
CA ASN A 487 14.57 7.56 9.34
C ASN A 487 15.63 6.49 9.63
N VAL A 488 16.11 5.82 8.59
CA VAL A 488 17.10 4.74 8.72
C VAL A 488 18.54 5.23 8.53
N VAL A 489 18.74 6.52 8.25
CA VAL A 489 20.07 7.12 8.07
C VAL A 489 20.69 7.44 9.42
N ASP A 490 20.04 8.30 10.21
CA ASP A 490 20.55 8.80 11.48
C ASP A 490 19.75 8.36 12.72
N LEU A 491 18.60 7.71 12.52
CA LEU A 491 17.64 7.29 13.55
C LEU A 491 16.93 8.46 14.27
N GLY A 492 16.90 9.63 13.64
CA GLY A 492 16.11 10.78 14.05
C GLY A 492 14.62 10.66 13.66
N PRO A 493 13.87 11.76 13.71
CA PRO A 493 12.51 11.80 13.17
C PRO A 493 12.50 11.39 11.68
N PRO A 494 11.47 10.64 11.23
CA PRO A 494 11.27 10.39 9.80
C PRO A 494 11.03 11.69 9.04
N GLY A 495 11.37 11.70 7.76
CA GLY A 495 10.96 12.77 6.86
C GLY A 495 9.45 12.73 6.62
N ASP A 496 8.80 13.87 6.75
CA ASP A 496 7.39 14.02 6.41
C ASP A 496 7.21 14.06 4.88
N GLY A 497 6.01 13.72 4.42
CA GLY A 497 5.60 13.88 3.03
C GLY A 497 4.45 14.87 2.95
N GLU A 498 3.33 14.44 2.38
CA GLU A 498 2.08 15.23 2.41
C GLU A 498 1.43 15.28 3.80
N TYR A 499 1.81 14.37 4.71
CA TYR A 499 1.26 14.28 6.07
C TYR A 499 2.32 13.78 7.08
N PRO A 500 2.14 14.05 8.39
CA PRO A 500 3.04 13.58 9.44
C PRO A 500 3.06 12.05 9.58
N ALA A 501 4.15 11.47 10.08
CA ALA A 501 4.21 10.04 10.38
C ALA A 501 3.08 9.56 11.31
N GLN A 502 2.48 8.40 11.01
CA GLN A 502 1.32 7.87 11.73
C GLN A 502 1.71 6.80 12.77
N ASP A 503 0.96 6.78 13.88
CA ASP A 503 1.10 5.82 14.97
C ASP A 503 0.31 4.52 14.69
N GLY A 504 0.86 3.38 15.11
CA GLY A 504 0.22 2.07 14.96
C GLY A 504 1.27 0.97 14.85
N PHE A 505 1.83 0.64 13.69
CA PHE A 505 1.25 0.78 12.34
C PHE A 505 1.23 -0.63 11.72
N GLY A 506 0.12 -1.04 11.10
CA GLY A 506 -0.18 -2.42 10.70
C GLY A 506 0.99 -3.19 10.07
N TRP A 507 1.62 -2.66 9.03
CA TRP A 507 2.76 -3.33 8.38
C TRP A 507 4.05 -3.37 9.21
N THR A 508 4.24 -2.44 10.15
CA THR A 508 5.47 -2.25 10.92
C THR A 508 5.43 -3.30 12.00
N ASN A 509 4.26 -3.37 12.66
CA ASN A 509 3.90 -4.41 13.61
C ASN A 509 4.01 -5.77 12.92
N GLY A 510 3.47 -5.90 11.71
CA GLY A 510 3.44 -7.14 10.94
C GLY A 510 4.83 -7.67 10.63
N VAL A 511 5.64 -6.84 10.00
CA VAL A 511 7.02 -7.16 9.61
C VAL A 511 7.93 -7.35 10.81
N LEU A 512 7.87 -6.47 11.82
CA LEU A 512 8.68 -6.61 13.02
C LEU A 512 8.37 -7.91 13.75
N ARG A 513 7.08 -8.23 13.93
CA ARG A 513 6.66 -9.48 14.58
C ARG A 513 7.16 -10.72 13.84
N ALA A 514 7.08 -10.71 12.51
CA ALA A 514 7.57 -11.80 11.67
C ALA A 514 9.11 -11.91 11.68
N LEU A 515 9.83 -10.79 11.69
CA LEU A 515 11.29 -10.77 11.76
C LEU A 515 11.80 -11.22 13.13
N LEU A 516 11.16 -10.80 14.24
CA LEU A 516 11.50 -11.26 15.60
C LEU A 516 11.35 -12.78 15.74
N ALA A 517 10.39 -13.39 15.04
CA ALA A 517 10.26 -14.85 15.02
C ALA A 517 11.36 -15.54 14.23
N GLN A 518 11.89 -14.92 13.15
CA GLN A 518 12.99 -15.47 12.36
C GLN A 518 14.37 -15.22 12.98
N TYR A 519 14.51 -14.12 13.71
CA TYR A 519 15.75 -13.67 14.33
C TYR A 519 15.54 -13.46 15.84
N PRO A 520 15.33 -14.54 16.61
CA PRO A 520 14.89 -14.45 18.00
C PRO A 520 15.94 -13.80 18.93
N PRO A 521 15.47 -13.16 20.01
CA PRO A 521 16.28 -12.48 21.02
C PRO A 521 17.28 -13.27 21.89
N GLU A 522 18.14 -14.16 21.39
CA GLU A 522 19.44 -14.32 22.09
C GLU A 522 20.30 -13.06 21.89
N CYS A 523 20.00 -12.31 20.83
CA CYS A 523 20.56 -11.02 20.48
C CYS A 523 19.77 -9.83 21.06
N ALA A 524 18.46 -9.95 21.35
CA ALA A 524 17.64 -8.77 21.66
C ALA A 524 17.68 -8.29 23.11
N ALA A 525 18.19 -9.07 24.08
CA ALA A 525 18.58 -8.50 25.37
C ALA A 525 19.80 -7.57 25.22
N GLN A 526 20.77 -7.93 24.37
CA GLN A 526 21.89 -7.07 24.00
C GLN A 526 21.44 -5.89 23.14
N LEU A 527 20.44 -6.06 22.27
CA LEU A 527 19.89 -4.95 21.48
C LEU A 527 18.96 -4.04 22.27
N GLN A 528 18.22 -4.53 23.26
CA GLN A 528 17.48 -3.69 24.21
C GLN A 528 18.45 -2.93 25.11
N SER A 529 19.55 -3.56 25.55
CA SER A 529 20.64 -2.87 26.26
C SER A 529 21.30 -1.80 25.38
N LYS A 530 21.69 -2.14 24.14
CA LYS A 530 22.25 -1.17 23.18
C LYS A 530 21.26 -0.09 22.75
N ALA A 531 19.98 -0.43 22.60
CA ALA A 531 18.92 0.52 22.28
C ALA A 531 18.70 1.48 23.45
N ALA A 532 18.75 0.99 24.70
CA ALA A 532 18.72 1.82 25.89
C ALA A 532 19.96 2.73 25.98
N GLU A 533 21.17 2.21 25.71
CA GLU A 533 22.42 3.00 25.65
C GLU A 533 22.34 4.11 24.58
N ILE A 534 21.85 3.78 23.37
CA ILE A 534 21.67 4.74 22.27
C ILE A 534 20.58 5.78 22.61
N ALA A 535 19.47 5.36 23.23
CA ALA A 535 18.38 6.24 23.62
C ALA A 535 18.77 7.21 24.74
N LEU A 536 19.73 6.83 25.59
CA LEU A 536 20.26 7.64 26.68
C LEU A 536 21.40 8.60 26.26
N GLY A 537 21.83 8.56 24.99
CA GLY A 537 22.86 9.48 24.47
C GLY A 537 24.29 9.16 24.90
N GLU A 538 24.55 7.96 25.44
CA GLU A 538 25.91 7.55 25.78
C GLU A 538 26.64 7.05 24.53
N THR A 539 27.57 7.86 24.01
CA THR A 539 28.57 7.38 23.04
C THR A 539 29.39 6.25 23.67
N PRO A 540 29.59 5.09 23.01
CA PRO A 540 30.52 4.09 23.51
C PRO A 540 31.92 4.70 23.60
N GLY A 541 32.50 4.65 24.80
CA GLY A 541 33.88 5.06 25.05
C GLY A 541 34.87 4.30 24.15
N ALA A 542 35.93 5.02 23.78
CA ALA A 542 37.02 4.64 22.89
C ALA A 542 37.64 3.25 23.14
#